data_AF-A0A7S3GVW3-F1
#
_entry.id   AF-A0A7S3GVW3-F1
#
_cell.length_a   1.000
_cell.length_b   1.000
_cell.length_c   1.000
_cell.angle_alpha   90.00
_cell.angle_beta   90.00
_cell.angle_gamma   90.00
#
_symmetry.space_group_name_H-M   'P 1'
#
loop_
_entity.id
_entity.type
_entity.pdbx_description
1 polymer ?
#
loop_
_entity_poly.entity_id
_entity_poly.type
_entity_poly.pdbx_seq_one_letter_code
_entity_poly.pdbx_strand_id
1 'polypeptide(L)'
;NPSRIEPPPRRVIQLKYDLGMFDTENLIFSPEDPLIETVGSAQDWELSLNGSRAAITLLKNHHFQGVAPEPVLPIATPATTNVFLTGPTANSVTSQTGGWSVHWQGMQNDSEVPEGVSVLHGMKNYNFFGDGSRVSYTPGVSLLATDTSALNITEIALLAAAADVIVVCVGEGTYEEKPGDIDDLALPQGQIEYVQLLATYGKPIVLVQIQGRPRLMHDAVASADAVINAYQPGPKGGLAIAEALAGVLVPSGRLPFNYPRHAGDIPYAYHHKPGDQCVNATNGAYITCQMEWEFGTGLSYTTFAYSDLTLTAVPANTNAKVVNQQVSAGGSLEAVPSLTEADSLQVSLTVTNTGAKYTAADSVLLFLFDVYRRVTPEYKLLKRFSKVMLAPGQSTTLTWTLDREDLKYVGIDSRYILESGEFRLGAGPQTDCRLDGWTENPLCASFELQLTEAYQPVCDYACAMWSPDSDNAYVKPGVCGNTVDATTCRSTCIKQAWSWNYVDCIEQYYQENTCTNAYQMQCFDAFNMAPVDTSSNKDGDEDCSDLTAQPWFFALITLLVAAVCLLIGALLASYGVFACKKSKPTVAGVDPSNFLENQNPIRS
;
A
#
# COMPACT_ATOMS: atom_id res chain seq x y z
N ASN A 1 -32.95 3.46 24.43
CA ASN A 1 -32.52 4.85 24.70
C ASN A 1 -32.70 5.67 23.41
N PRO A 2 -33.73 6.53 23.31
CA PRO A 2 -34.00 7.34 22.12
C PRO A 2 -32.80 8.17 21.65
N SER A 3 -31.91 8.56 22.56
CA SER A 3 -30.68 9.30 22.25
C SER A 3 -29.65 8.53 21.43
N ARG A 4 -29.78 7.20 21.28
CA ARG A 4 -28.96 6.39 20.34
C ARG A 4 -29.62 6.24 18.96
N ILE A 5 -30.93 6.47 18.85
CA ILE A 5 -31.72 6.32 17.62
C ILE A 5 -31.81 7.64 16.86
N GLU A 6 -31.81 8.79 17.52
CA GLU A 6 -31.89 10.11 16.86
C GLU A 6 -30.62 10.53 16.06
N PRO A 7 -29.38 10.24 16.50
CA PRO A 7 -28.18 10.69 15.79
C PRO A 7 -27.94 10.06 14.41
N PRO A 8 -28.18 8.74 14.18
CA PRO A 8 -27.98 8.16 12.85
C PRO A 8 -28.95 8.68 11.77
N PRO A 9 -30.28 8.73 11.98
CA PRO A 9 -31.23 9.35 11.04
C PRO A 9 -30.95 10.83 10.82
N ARG A 10 -30.56 11.59 11.86
CA ARG A 10 -30.17 12.99 11.69
C ARG A 10 -29.00 13.15 10.73
N ARG A 11 -27.96 12.31 10.83
CA ARG A 11 -26.83 12.32 9.89
C ARG A 11 -27.25 12.00 8.46
N VAL A 12 -28.13 11.02 8.27
CA VAL A 12 -28.66 10.67 6.94
C VAL A 12 -29.51 11.79 6.36
N ILE A 13 -30.38 12.41 7.17
CA ILE A 13 -31.24 13.51 6.74
C ILE A 13 -30.40 14.76 6.45
N GLN A 14 -29.40 15.05 7.29
CA GLN A 14 -28.47 16.15 7.06
C GLN A 14 -27.71 15.95 5.75
N LEU A 15 -27.19 14.75 5.48
CA LEU A 15 -26.55 14.46 4.20
C LEU A 15 -27.50 14.69 3.01
N LYS A 16 -28.75 14.22 3.10
CA LYS A 16 -29.76 14.49 2.06
C LYS A 16 -30.04 15.98 1.87
N TYR A 17 -30.02 16.74 2.95
CA TYR A 17 -30.18 18.20 2.93
C TYR A 17 -28.98 18.89 2.30
N ASP A 18 -27.76 18.52 2.70
CA ASP A 18 -26.51 19.07 2.17
C ASP A 18 -26.35 18.77 0.66
N LEU A 19 -26.86 17.62 0.21
CA LEU A 19 -26.94 17.25 -1.21
C LEU A 19 -28.10 17.94 -1.96
N GLY A 20 -28.88 18.79 -1.30
CA GLY A 20 -30.01 19.50 -1.91
C GLY A 20 -31.20 18.61 -2.28
N MET A 21 -31.26 17.36 -1.81
CA MET A 21 -32.29 16.38 -2.25
C MET A 21 -33.72 16.73 -1.79
N PHE A 22 -33.89 17.74 -0.95
CA PHE A 22 -35.22 18.24 -0.56
C PHE A 22 -35.73 19.35 -1.48
N ASP A 23 -34.87 19.93 -2.31
CA ASP A 23 -35.26 20.90 -3.33
C ASP A 23 -35.64 20.15 -4.61
N THR A 24 -36.88 20.27 -5.05
CA THR A 24 -37.39 19.56 -6.24
C THR A 24 -36.66 19.92 -7.53
N GLU A 25 -35.99 21.07 -7.57
CA GLU A 25 -35.16 21.53 -8.69
C GLU A 25 -33.78 20.82 -8.74
N ASN A 26 -33.33 20.27 -7.61
CA ASN A 26 -32.04 19.57 -7.46
C ASN A 26 -32.19 18.03 -7.56
N LEU A 27 -33.41 17.52 -7.75
CA LEU A 27 -33.64 16.10 -8.02
C LEU A 27 -33.23 15.78 -9.45
N ILE A 28 -31.92 15.61 -9.66
CA ILE A 28 -31.31 15.25 -10.94
C ILE A 28 -31.68 13.81 -11.27
N PHE A 29 -32.77 13.63 -12.02
CA PHE A 29 -33.05 12.42 -12.78
C PHE A 29 -33.79 12.79 -14.07
N SER A 30 -33.36 13.85 -14.77
CA SER A 30 -33.85 14.06 -16.14
C SER A 30 -33.01 13.22 -17.09
N PRO A 31 -33.60 12.30 -17.87
CA PRO A 31 -32.91 11.65 -19.00
C PRO A 31 -32.43 12.66 -20.06
N GLU A 32 -32.87 13.92 -19.96
CA GLU A 32 -32.53 15.03 -20.86
C GLU A 32 -31.41 15.91 -20.28
N ASP A 33 -30.76 15.50 -19.18
CA ASP A 33 -29.63 16.23 -18.63
C ASP A 33 -28.49 16.28 -19.68
N PRO A 34 -28.05 17.48 -20.12
CA PRO A 34 -27.00 17.62 -21.13
C PRO A 34 -25.65 17.04 -20.68
N LEU A 35 -25.44 16.82 -19.38
CA LEU A 35 -24.24 16.17 -18.86
C LEU A 35 -24.16 14.68 -19.24
N ILE A 36 -25.29 14.02 -19.53
CA ILE A 36 -25.30 12.61 -19.95
C ILE A 36 -24.49 12.44 -21.24
N GLU A 37 -24.61 13.38 -22.18
CA GLU A 37 -23.86 13.36 -23.45
C GLU A 37 -22.35 13.60 -23.26
N THR A 38 -21.92 14.07 -22.09
CA THR A 38 -20.50 14.32 -21.80
C THR A 38 -19.76 13.07 -21.31
N VAL A 39 -20.47 12.04 -20.84
CA VAL A 39 -19.87 10.82 -20.33
C VAL A 39 -19.23 10.00 -21.45
N GLY A 40 -17.94 9.69 -21.31
CA GLY A 40 -17.21 8.94 -22.34
C GLY A 40 -16.80 9.82 -23.52
N SER A 41 -16.71 11.13 -23.30
CA SER A 41 -16.22 12.08 -24.29
C SER A 41 -14.78 11.79 -24.70
N ALA A 42 -14.32 12.38 -25.82
CA ALA A 42 -12.92 12.27 -26.23
C ALA A 42 -11.94 12.76 -25.15
N GLN A 43 -12.35 13.74 -24.33
CA GLN A 43 -11.54 14.23 -23.22
C GLN A 43 -11.41 13.19 -22.11
N ASP A 44 -12.48 12.48 -21.75
CA ASP A 44 -12.44 11.42 -20.74
C ASP A 44 -11.51 10.27 -21.17
N TRP A 45 -11.61 9.89 -22.44
CA TRP A 45 -10.75 8.87 -23.02
C TRP A 45 -9.27 9.25 -23.02
N GLU A 46 -8.96 10.49 -23.36
CA GLU A 46 -7.59 11.00 -23.35
C GLU A 46 -7.06 11.11 -21.91
N LEU A 47 -7.88 11.56 -20.97
CA LEU A 47 -7.51 11.61 -19.55
C LEU A 47 -7.22 10.20 -19.00
N SER A 48 -8.10 9.24 -19.29
CA SER A 48 -7.93 7.83 -18.91
C SER A 48 -6.63 7.25 -19.50
N LEU A 49 -6.42 7.44 -20.80
CA LEU A 49 -5.21 6.96 -21.49
C LEU A 49 -3.93 7.61 -20.95
N ASN A 50 -3.96 8.90 -20.60
CA ASN A 50 -2.83 9.57 -19.97
C ASN A 50 -2.54 9.03 -18.56
N GLY A 51 -3.56 8.59 -17.83
CA GLY A 51 -3.40 7.81 -16.60
C GLY A 51 -2.61 6.52 -16.85
N SER A 52 -3.00 5.74 -17.86
CA SER A 52 -2.31 4.50 -18.26
C SER A 52 -0.85 4.77 -18.66
N ARG A 53 -0.61 5.76 -19.51
CA ARG A 53 0.74 6.18 -19.95
C ARG A 53 1.64 6.56 -18.78
N ALA A 54 1.10 7.25 -17.78
CA ALA A 54 1.84 7.67 -16.59
C ALA A 54 2.11 6.53 -15.59
N ALA A 55 1.29 5.47 -15.60
CA ALA A 55 1.35 4.33 -14.68
C ALA A 55 2.26 3.19 -15.16
N ILE A 56 2.35 2.96 -16.48
CA ILE A 56 3.19 1.90 -17.06
C ILE A 56 4.63 2.01 -16.53
N THR A 57 5.07 0.91 -15.92
CA THR A 57 6.35 0.84 -15.20
C THR A 57 7.28 -0.15 -15.90
N LEU A 58 8.43 0.33 -16.38
CA LEU A 58 9.49 -0.51 -16.92
C LEU A 58 10.33 -1.04 -15.76
N LEU A 59 10.38 -2.35 -15.56
CA LEU A 59 11.02 -2.97 -14.39
C LEU A 59 12.38 -3.60 -14.71
N LYS A 60 12.57 -4.00 -15.97
CA LYS A 60 13.82 -4.57 -16.48
C LYS A 60 13.97 -4.16 -17.93
N ASN A 61 15.19 -3.85 -18.35
CA ASN A 61 15.50 -3.57 -19.75
C ASN A 61 17.00 -3.79 -20.00
N HIS A 62 17.37 -5.01 -20.36
CA HIS A 62 18.76 -5.39 -20.64
C HIS A 62 19.04 -5.40 -22.14
N HIS A 63 20.31 -5.40 -22.51
CA HIS A 63 20.72 -5.73 -23.87
C HIS A 63 20.58 -7.24 -24.08
N PHE A 64 20.19 -7.65 -25.28
CA PHE A 64 20.17 -9.07 -25.64
C PHE A 64 21.56 -9.53 -26.08
N GLN A 65 22.01 -10.68 -25.57
CA GLN A 65 23.35 -11.19 -25.88
C GLN A 65 23.51 -11.47 -27.38
N GLY A 66 24.61 -10.99 -27.97
CA GLY A 66 24.90 -11.16 -29.40
C GLY A 66 24.27 -10.10 -30.32
N VAL A 67 23.54 -9.13 -29.77
CA VAL A 67 23.05 -7.94 -30.47
C VAL A 67 23.84 -6.70 -30.00
N ALA A 68 23.79 -5.60 -30.77
CA ALA A 68 24.39 -4.32 -30.41
C ALA A 68 24.06 -3.91 -28.95
N PRO A 69 24.89 -3.10 -28.27
CA PRO A 69 24.86 -2.91 -26.80
C PRO A 69 23.62 -2.15 -26.27
N GLU A 70 22.61 -1.94 -27.10
CA GLU A 70 21.39 -1.23 -26.74
C GLU A 70 20.42 -2.15 -26.00
N PRO A 71 19.65 -1.61 -25.04
CA PRO A 71 18.55 -2.35 -24.41
C PRO A 71 17.51 -2.82 -25.42
N VAL A 72 16.79 -3.92 -25.10
CA VAL A 72 15.75 -4.49 -25.97
C VAL A 72 14.60 -3.51 -26.22
N LEU A 73 14.27 -2.66 -25.24
CA LEU A 73 13.25 -1.62 -25.38
C LEU A 73 13.86 -0.20 -25.41
N PRO A 74 13.26 0.72 -26.19
CA PRO A 74 12.14 0.49 -27.11
C PRO A 74 12.58 -0.30 -28.35
N ILE A 75 11.63 -0.96 -29.02
CA ILE A 75 11.89 -1.64 -30.29
C ILE A 75 12.32 -0.57 -31.30
N ALA A 76 13.57 -0.64 -31.77
CA ALA A 76 14.20 0.48 -32.48
C ALA A 76 13.56 0.79 -33.85
N THR A 77 13.10 -0.23 -34.57
CA THR A 77 12.51 -0.10 -35.91
C THR A 77 11.18 -0.84 -36.00
N PRO A 78 10.17 -0.46 -35.18
CA PRO A 78 8.99 -1.28 -34.94
C PRO A 78 8.19 -1.55 -36.23
N ALA A 79 8.19 -0.61 -37.18
CA ALA A 79 7.54 -0.76 -38.47
C ALA A 79 8.14 -1.82 -39.42
N THR A 80 9.40 -2.22 -39.20
CA THR A 80 10.09 -3.21 -40.04
C THR A 80 10.50 -4.48 -39.28
N THR A 81 10.38 -4.47 -37.96
CA THR A 81 10.67 -5.61 -37.07
C THR A 81 9.53 -6.61 -37.10
N ASN A 82 9.84 -7.91 -37.24
CA ASN A 82 8.87 -8.98 -37.05
C ASN A 82 8.67 -9.22 -35.57
N VAL A 83 7.46 -8.98 -35.08
CA VAL A 83 7.11 -9.15 -33.66
C VAL A 83 6.20 -10.35 -33.52
N PHE A 84 6.60 -11.31 -32.69
CA PHE A 84 5.71 -12.37 -32.25
C PHE A 84 5.06 -11.97 -30.93
N LEU A 85 3.81 -11.50 -31.00
CA LEU A 85 2.98 -11.20 -29.84
C LEU A 85 2.27 -12.47 -29.38
N THR A 86 2.31 -12.77 -28.10
CA THR A 86 1.65 -13.97 -27.54
C THR A 86 1.22 -13.79 -26.09
N GLY A 87 0.51 -14.78 -25.56
CA GLY A 87 0.11 -14.86 -24.16
C GLY A 87 -1.37 -14.53 -23.92
N PRO A 88 -1.93 -15.01 -22.80
CA PRO A 88 -3.37 -15.00 -22.57
C PRO A 88 -3.98 -13.60 -22.42
N THR A 89 -3.18 -12.59 -22.05
CA THR A 89 -3.67 -11.22 -21.83
C THR A 89 -3.40 -10.28 -23.03
N ALA A 90 -2.73 -10.76 -24.09
CA ALA A 90 -2.32 -9.93 -25.22
C ALA A 90 -3.49 -9.38 -26.06
N ASN A 91 -4.63 -10.07 -26.06
CA ASN A 91 -5.83 -9.65 -26.79
C ASN A 91 -7.09 -9.71 -25.91
N SER A 92 -7.05 -9.04 -24.77
CA SER A 92 -8.15 -9.04 -23.79
C SER A 92 -8.30 -7.65 -23.16
N VAL A 93 -9.32 -6.90 -23.59
CA VAL A 93 -9.72 -5.65 -22.91
C VAL A 93 -10.24 -5.95 -21.50
N THR A 94 -10.89 -7.10 -21.34
CA THR A 94 -11.39 -7.59 -20.07
C THR A 94 -10.26 -7.73 -19.02
N SER A 95 -9.13 -8.35 -19.37
CA SER A 95 -7.99 -8.51 -18.46
C SER A 95 -7.31 -7.20 -18.07
N GLN A 96 -7.25 -6.23 -18.99
CA GLN A 96 -6.63 -4.92 -18.71
C GLN A 96 -7.50 -4.00 -17.83
N THR A 97 -8.81 -4.20 -17.78
CA THR A 97 -9.71 -3.38 -16.95
C THR A 97 -9.88 -3.92 -15.54
N GLY A 98 -9.89 -5.25 -15.36
CA GLY A 98 -10.05 -5.86 -14.03
C GLY A 98 -11.47 -5.82 -13.49
N GLY A 99 -11.61 -6.03 -12.17
CA GLY A 99 -12.86 -5.88 -11.41
C GLY A 99 -13.39 -4.44 -11.41
N TRP A 100 -14.60 -4.24 -10.85
CA TRP A 100 -15.29 -2.94 -10.81
C TRP A 100 -15.43 -2.20 -12.15
N SER A 101 -15.32 -2.92 -13.25
CA SER A 101 -15.38 -2.37 -14.60
C SER A 101 -16.63 -2.87 -15.30
N VAL A 102 -17.61 -1.97 -15.48
CA VAL A 102 -18.99 -2.26 -15.93
C VAL A 102 -19.79 -3.09 -14.93
N HIS A 103 -19.29 -4.27 -14.56
CA HIS A 103 -19.86 -5.15 -13.55
C HIS A 103 -18.92 -5.30 -12.35
N TRP A 104 -19.47 -5.85 -11.26
CA TRP A 104 -18.72 -6.16 -10.05
C TRP A 104 -17.45 -6.98 -10.32
N GLN A 105 -17.59 -8.15 -10.96
CA GLN A 105 -16.47 -9.03 -11.29
C GLN A 105 -15.75 -8.64 -12.60
N GLY A 106 -15.94 -7.40 -13.07
CA GLY A 106 -15.38 -6.89 -14.31
C GLY A 106 -16.23 -7.22 -15.55
N MET A 107 -15.74 -6.76 -16.70
CA MET A 107 -16.38 -6.98 -17.99
C MET A 107 -16.54 -8.49 -18.27
N GLN A 108 -17.65 -8.88 -18.86
CA GLN A 108 -17.89 -10.25 -19.31
C GLN A 108 -17.30 -10.49 -20.70
N ASN A 109 -17.19 -9.44 -21.50
CA ASN A 109 -16.59 -9.49 -22.82
C ASN A 109 -16.13 -8.11 -23.29
N ASP A 110 -15.17 -8.08 -24.21
CA ASP A 110 -14.58 -6.85 -24.73
C ASP A 110 -15.59 -5.94 -25.47
N SER A 111 -16.74 -6.45 -25.93
CA SER A 111 -17.74 -5.64 -26.65
C SER A 111 -18.55 -4.71 -25.75
N GLU A 112 -18.46 -4.87 -24.42
CA GLU A 112 -19.08 -3.94 -23.47
C GLU A 112 -18.38 -2.57 -23.44
N VAL A 113 -17.16 -2.49 -23.98
CA VAL A 113 -16.43 -1.24 -24.21
C VAL A 113 -15.88 -1.24 -25.64
N PRO A 114 -16.69 -0.88 -26.65
CA PRO A 114 -16.31 -0.96 -28.06
C PRO A 114 -15.06 -0.15 -28.44
N GLU A 115 -14.80 0.94 -27.72
CA GLU A 115 -13.63 1.82 -27.87
C GLU A 115 -12.36 1.24 -27.23
N GLY A 116 -12.47 0.08 -26.60
CA GLY A 116 -11.37 -0.62 -25.94
C GLY A 116 -10.27 -1.04 -26.91
N VAL A 117 -9.03 -0.93 -26.46
CA VAL A 117 -7.84 -1.26 -27.25
C VAL A 117 -7.00 -2.25 -26.46
N SER A 118 -6.99 -3.51 -26.90
CA SER A 118 -6.08 -4.56 -26.44
C SER A 118 -4.65 -4.32 -26.93
N VAL A 119 -3.66 -5.04 -26.38
CA VAL A 119 -2.25 -4.91 -26.84
C VAL A 119 -2.13 -5.28 -28.32
N LEU A 120 -2.78 -6.38 -28.74
CA LEU A 120 -2.84 -6.79 -30.14
C LEU A 120 -3.46 -5.72 -31.03
N HIS A 121 -4.58 -5.13 -30.61
CA HIS A 121 -5.22 -4.03 -31.35
C HIS A 121 -4.26 -2.84 -31.46
N GLY A 122 -3.68 -2.40 -30.33
CA GLY A 122 -2.73 -1.29 -30.27
C GLY A 122 -1.55 -1.48 -31.22
N MET A 123 -0.98 -2.68 -31.26
CA MET A 123 0.16 -2.99 -32.12
C MET A 123 -0.21 -3.09 -33.61
N LYS A 124 -1.42 -3.57 -33.95
CA LYS A 124 -1.82 -3.77 -35.35
C LYS A 124 -2.43 -2.54 -36.02
N ASN A 125 -3.13 -1.67 -35.28
CA ASN A 125 -4.00 -0.66 -35.89
C ASN A 125 -3.55 0.81 -35.70
N TYR A 126 -2.44 1.06 -34.98
CA TYR A 126 -1.98 2.42 -34.65
C TYR A 126 -0.68 2.84 -35.36
N ASN A 127 -0.33 2.18 -36.47
CA ASN A 127 0.82 2.50 -37.35
C ASN A 127 2.23 2.47 -36.73
N PHE A 128 2.37 2.24 -35.42
CA PHE A 128 3.67 2.13 -34.76
C PHE A 128 4.49 0.93 -35.30
N PHE A 129 3.80 -0.16 -35.64
CA PHE A 129 4.38 -1.38 -36.20
C PHE A 129 4.06 -1.52 -37.69
N GLY A 130 4.07 -0.40 -38.42
CA GLY A 130 3.73 -0.36 -39.85
C GLY A 130 2.23 -0.58 -40.06
N ASP A 131 1.86 -1.36 -41.07
CA ASP A 131 0.47 -1.78 -41.30
C ASP A 131 0.01 -2.93 -40.38
N GLY A 132 0.82 -3.29 -39.39
CA GLY A 132 0.55 -4.40 -38.46
C GLY A 132 0.79 -5.79 -39.05
N SER A 133 1.17 -5.92 -40.34
CA SER A 133 1.34 -7.22 -41.00
C SER A 133 2.49 -8.06 -40.44
N ARG A 134 3.43 -7.40 -39.74
CA ARG A 134 4.61 -8.00 -39.11
C ARG A 134 4.38 -8.41 -37.65
N VAL A 135 3.20 -8.14 -37.12
CA VAL A 135 2.79 -8.58 -35.78
C VAL A 135 2.03 -9.90 -35.92
N SER A 136 2.74 -11.01 -35.70
CA SER A 136 2.12 -12.34 -35.61
C SER A 136 1.52 -12.54 -34.21
N TYR A 137 0.49 -13.38 -34.12
CA TYR A 137 -0.23 -13.59 -32.86
C TYR A 137 -0.77 -15.00 -32.71
N THR A 138 -0.64 -15.53 -31.50
CA THR A 138 -1.37 -16.68 -30.98
C THR A 138 -1.55 -16.48 -29.47
N PRO A 139 -2.64 -16.94 -28.82
CA PRO A 139 -2.84 -16.73 -27.38
C PRO A 139 -1.85 -17.54 -26.53
N GLY A 140 -1.25 -18.60 -27.06
CA GLY A 140 -0.40 -19.51 -26.29
C GLY A 140 -1.23 -20.32 -25.30
N VAL A 141 -0.97 -20.12 -24.00
CA VAL A 141 -1.69 -20.81 -22.91
C VAL A 141 -2.93 -20.03 -22.46
N SER A 142 -3.83 -20.67 -21.71
CA SER A 142 -4.95 -20.00 -21.05
C SER A 142 -4.51 -19.31 -19.75
N LEU A 143 -5.33 -18.39 -19.23
CA LEU A 143 -5.06 -17.68 -17.97
C LEU A 143 -4.80 -18.62 -16.78
N LEU A 144 -5.53 -19.73 -16.70
CA LEU A 144 -5.45 -20.68 -15.58
C LEU A 144 -4.69 -21.97 -15.96
N ALA A 145 -3.88 -21.94 -17.01
CA ALA A 145 -3.12 -23.10 -17.43
C ALA A 145 -2.16 -23.58 -16.33
N THR A 146 -2.20 -24.88 -16.04
CA THR A 146 -1.31 -25.53 -15.05
C THR A 146 -0.05 -26.10 -15.69
N ASP A 147 -0.03 -26.24 -17.02
CA ASP A 147 1.11 -26.73 -17.80
C ASP A 147 1.03 -26.20 -19.26
N THR A 148 1.96 -26.63 -20.10
CA THR A 148 2.07 -26.27 -21.51
C THR A 148 1.60 -27.36 -22.49
N SER A 149 0.93 -28.42 -22.01
CA SER A 149 0.59 -29.61 -22.80
C SER A 149 -0.39 -29.36 -23.95
N ALA A 150 -1.24 -28.34 -23.82
CA ALA A 150 -2.22 -27.95 -24.82
C ALA A 150 -1.64 -27.06 -25.95
N LEU A 151 -0.36 -26.69 -25.88
CA LEU A 151 0.25 -25.81 -26.88
C LEU A 151 0.44 -26.51 -28.22
N ASN A 152 0.16 -25.77 -29.30
CA ASN A 152 0.62 -26.14 -30.63
C ASN A 152 2.09 -25.76 -30.81
N ILE A 153 3.00 -26.62 -30.32
CA ILE A 153 4.45 -26.35 -30.33
C ILE A 153 4.99 -26.08 -31.75
N THR A 154 4.44 -26.73 -32.78
CA THR A 154 4.85 -26.49 -34.17
C THR A 154 4.54 -25.07 -34.63
N GLU A 155 3.36 -24.56 -34.31
CA GLU A 155 2.99 -23.18 -34.61
C GLU A 155 3.86 -22.18 -33.84
N ILE A 156 4.04 -22.39 -32.53
CA ILE A 156 4.90 -21.54 -31.70
C ILE A 156 6.32 -21.48 -32.25
N ALA A 157 6.91 -22.62 -32.61
CA ALA A 157 8.26 -22.69 -33.16
C ALA A 157 8.37 -21.94 -34.49
N LEU A 158 7.37 -22.03 -35.37
CA LEU A 158 7.35 -21.30 -36.65
C LEU A 158 7.27 -19.80 -36.44
N LEU A 159 6.39 -19.34 -35.54
CA LEU A 159 6.21 -17.92 -35.24
C LEU A 159 7.45 -17.34 -34.55
N ALA A 160 8.01 -18.04 -33.57
CA ALA A 160 9.23 -17.62 -32.87
C ALA A 160 10.45 -17.57 -33.80
N ALA A 161 10.60 -18.56 -34.70
CA ALA A 161 11.70 -18.57 -35.67
C ALA A 161 11.66 -17.37 -36.63
N ALA A 162 10.45 -16.97 -37.05
CA ALA A 162 10.22 -15.84 -37.95
C ALA A 162 10.31 -14.47 -37.25
N ALA A 163 10.31 -14.42 -35.92
CA ALA A 163 10.34 -13.19 -35.15
C ALA A 163 11.75 -12.66 -34.92
N ASP A 164 11.87 -11.34 -34.83
CA ASP A 164 13.05 -10.64 -34.36
C ASP A 164 12.99 -10.40 -32.84
N VAL A 165 11.78 -10.24 -32.31
CA VAL A 165 11.48 -10.07 -30.87
C VAL A 165 10.16 -10.77 -30.52
N ILE A 166 10.11 -11.36 -29.34
CA ILE A 166 8.91 -11.97 -28.77
C ILE A 166 8.36 -11.04 -27.68
N VAL A 167 7.08 -10.70 -27.78
CA VAL A 167 6.35 -9.97 -26.73
C VAL A 167 5.35 -10.93 -26.14
N VAL A 168 5.48 -11.25 -24.84
CA VAL A 168 4.58 -12.18 -24.15
C VAL A 168 3.81 -11.45 -23.05
N CYS A 169 2.49 -11.40 -23.19
CA CYS A 169 1.59 -10.80 -22.21
C CYS A 169 1.03 -11.88 -21.28
N VAL A 170 1.36 -11.78 -20.00
CA VAL A 170 0.92 -12.71 -18.94
C VAL A 170 0.11 -11.96 -17.89
N GLY A 171 -0.50 -12.72 -16.98
CA GLY A 171 -1.10 -12.16 -15.77
C GLY A 171 -2.44 -12.80 -15.43
N GLU A 172 -3.45 -11.98 -15.16
CA GLU A 172 -4.71 -12.40 -14.55
C GLU A 172 -5.94 -12.06 -15.41
N GLY A 173 -7.04 -12.78 -15.14
CA GLY A 173 -8.38 -12.39 -15.60
C GLY A 173 -9.01 -11.35 -14.67
N THR A 174 -10.29 -11.07 -14.87
CA THR A 174 -11.05 -10.22 -13.96
C THR A 174 -11.43 -10.98 -12.70
N TYR A 175 -11.46 -10.25 -11.58
CA TYR A 175 -11.93 -10.69 -10.29
C TYR A 175 -12.13 -9.44 -9.43
N GLU A 176 -12.92 -9.54 -8.37
CA GLU A 176 -13.10 -8.43 -7.43
C GLU A 176 -13.42 -8.93 -6.03
N GLU A 177 -12.92 -8.21 -5.01
CA GLU A 177 -13.13 -8.50 -3.59
C GLU A 177 -12.89 -9.99 -3.20
N LYS A 178 -13.77 -10.55 -2.36
CA LYS A 178 -13.64 -11.88 -1.75
C LYS A 178 -13.57 -13.02 -2.77
N PRO A 179 -14.35 -13.03 -3.87
CA PRO A 179 -14.16 -14.01 -4.95
C PRO A 179 -12.77 -14.01 -5.58
N GLY A 180 -12.05 -12.89 -5.50
CA GLY A 180 -10.68 -12.77 -5.99
C GLY A 180 -9.61 -13.30 -5.04
N ASP A 181 -9.96 -13.82 -3.85
CA ASP A 181 -8.97 -14.42 -2.95
C ASP A 181 -8.30 -15.65 -3.60
N ILE A 182 -6.99 -15.79 -3.39
CA ILE A 182 -6.18 -16.89 -3.90
C ILE A 182 -5.30 -17.43 -2.78
N ASP A 183 -5.07 -18.75 -2.79
CA ASP A 183 -4.22 -19.43 -1.81
C ASP A 183 -2.72 -19.36 -2.17
N ASP A 184 -2.41 -19.08 -3.44
CA ASP A 184 -1.04 -19.02 -3.95
C ASP A 184 -0.84 -17.78 -4.84
N LEU A 185 0.17 -16.97 -4.49
CA LEU A 185 0.53 -15.77 -5.23
C LEU A 185 1.34 -16.07 -6.51
N ALA A 186 1.82 -17.30 -6.71
CA ALA A 186 2.50 -17.71 -7.94
C ALA A 186 1.60 -17.58 -9.17
N LEU A 187 2.15 -16.97 -10.24
CA LEU A 187 1.51 -16.95 -11.55
C LEU A 187 1.19 -18.40 -11.97
N PRO A 188 0.04 -18.68 -12.63
CA PRO A 188 -0.31 -20.04 -13.04
C PRO A 188 0.84 -20.70 -13.80
N GLN A 189 1.20 -21.92 -13.37
CA GLN A 189 2.43 -22.60 -13.78
C GLN A 189 2.58 -22.71 -15.30
N GLY A 190 1.49 -22.94 -16.04
CA GLY A 190 1.52 -23.00 -17.50
C GLY A 190 1.94 -21.68 -18.16
N GLN A 191 1.65 -20.52 -17.55
CA GLN A 191 2.15 -19.23 -18.03
C GLN A 191 3.67 -19.08 -17.78
N ILE A 192 4.16 -19.53 -16.61
CA ILE A 192 5.60 -19.49 -16.28
C ILE A 192 6.38 -20.37 -17.26
N GLU A 193 5.96 -21.64 -17.40
CA GLU A 193 6.58 -22.60 -18.32
C GLU A 193 6.51 -22.12 -19.77
N TYR A 194 5.45 -21.41 -20.15
CA TYR A 194 5.34 -20.86 -21.49
C TYR A 194 6.40 -19.80 -21.77
N VAL A 195 6.68 -18.89 -20.82
CA VAL A 195 7.76 -17.91 -20.96
C VAL A 195 9.12 -18.60 -21.05
N GLN A 196 9.37 -19.63 -20.23
CA GLN A 196 10.60 -20.41 -20.29
C GLN A 196 10.77 -21.14 -21.63
N LEU A 197 9.69 -21.73 -22.16
CA LEU A 197 9.68 -22.36 -23.47
C LEU A 197 10.04 -21.35 -24.57
N LEU A 198 9.46 -20.15 -24.55
CA LEU A 198 9.75 -19.11 -25.53
C LEU A 198 11.24 -18.73 -25.52
N ALA A 199 11.88 -18.70 -24.34
CA ALA A 199 13.30 -18.39 -24.21
C ALA A 199 14.21 -19.41 -24.92
N THR A 200 13.77 -20.66 -25.08
CA THR A 200 14.53 -21.70 -25.79
C THR A 200 14.75 -21.40 -27.27
N TYR A 201 13.95 -20.51 -27.88
CA TYR A 201 14.10 -20.11 -29.27
C TYR A 201 15.20 -19.06 -29.50
N GLY A 202 15.84 -18.56 -28.44
CA GLY A 202 17.00 -17.67 -28.54
C GLY A 202 16.68 -16.31 -29.16
N LYS A 203 15.50 -15.78 -28.86
CA LYS A 203 15.05 -14.44 -29.29
C LYS A 203 14.94 -13.51 -28.09
N PRO A 204 15.11 -12.18 -28.26
CA PRO A 204 14.80 -11.22 -27.22
C PRO A 204 13.35 -11.38 -26.76
N ILE A 205 13.14 -11.41 -25.44
CA ILE A 205 11.81 -11.53 -24.84
C ILE A 205 11.46 -10.26 -24.06
N VAL A 206 10.32 -9.69 -24.39
CA VAL A 206 9.66 -8.64 -23.62
C VAL A 206 8.46 -9.25 -22.90
N LEU A 207 8.52 -9.28 -21.58
CA LEU A 207 7.44 -9.75 -20.73
C LEU A 207 6.55 -8.57 -20.31
N VAL A 208 5.25 -8.65 -20.60
CA VAL A 208 4.27 -7.63 -20.22
C VAL A 208 3.32 -8.24 -19.19
N GLN A 209 3.24 -7.64 -18.01
CA GLN A 209 2.40 -8.10 -16.90
C GLN A 209 1.10 -7.28 -16.87
N ILE A 210 -0.03 -7.95 -17.06
CA ILE A 210 -1.39 -7.38 -16.95
C ILE A 210 -2.13 -8.14 -15.86
N GLN A 211 -2.15 -7.55 -14.66
CA GLN A 211 -2.55 -8.24 -13.43
C GLN A 211 -2.96 -7.22 -12.36
N GLY A 212 -3.87 -7.61 -11.47
CA GLY A 212 -4.35 -6.72 -10.40
C GLY A 212 -3.48 -6.77 -9.14
N ARG A 213 -2.61 -7.77 -9.00
CA ARG A 213 -1.71 -7.94 -7.86
C ARG A 213 -0.32 -8.45 -8.30
N PRO A 214 0.75 -8.33 -7.48
CA PRO A 214 2.09 -8.74 -7.88
C PRO A 214 2.28 -10.26 -7.81
N ARG A 215 1.95 -10.97 -8.89
CA ARG A 215 2.10 -12.43 -8.98
C ARG A 215 3.57 -12.85 -8.86
N LEU A 216 3.88 -13.94 -8.15
CA LEU A 216 5.23 -14.47 -8.13
C LEU A 216 5.54 -15.07 -9.49
N MET A 217 6.53 -14.48 -10.17
CA MET A 217 6.85 -14.81 -11.55
C MET A 217 7.90 -15.93 -11.66
N HIS A 218 8.62 -16.20 -10.56
CA HIS A 218 9.71 -17.16 -10.50
C HIS A 218 10.68 -17.00 -11.69
N ASP A 219 10.99 -18.09 -12.40
CA ASP A 219 11.97 -18.12 -13.48
C ASP A 219 11.51 -17.40 -14.76
N ALA A 220 10.25 -16.96 -14.85
CA ALA A 220 9.77 -16.20 -16.01
C ALA A 220 10.52 -14.86 -16.17
N VAL A 221 10.86 -14.18 -15.06
CA VAL A 221 11.61 -12.90 -15.11
C VAL A 221 13.05 -13.12 -15.55
N ALA A 222 13.66 -14.23 -15.13
CA ALA A 222 15.01 -14.59 -15.56
C ALA A 222 15.06 -14.85 -17.09
N SER A 223 13.97 -15.37 -17.65
CA SER A 223 13.82 -15.69 -19.07
C SER A 223 13.52 -14.48 -19.96
N ALA A 224 13.18 -13.33 -19.38
CA ALA A 224 12.83 -12.11 -20.11
C ALA A 224 13.99 -11.11 -20.12
N ASP A 225 14.23 -10.41 -21.24
CA ASP A 225 15.25 -9.38 -21.36
C ASP A 225 14.73 -8.00 -20.95
N ALA A 226 13.42 -7.78 -21.13
CA ALA A 226 12.71 -6.62 -20.63
C ALA A 226 11.41 -7.02 -19.95
N VAL A 227 11.00 -6.26 -18.94
CA VAL A 227 9.76 -6.47 -18.19
C VAL A 227 9.02 -5.15 -18.05
N ILE A 228 7.76 -5.13 -18.48
CA ILE A 228 6.81 -4.04 -18.26
C ILE A 228 5.73 -4.53 -17.31
N ASN A 229 5.50 -3.79 -16.23
CA ASN A 229 4.29 -3.94 -15.41
C ASN A 229 3.26 -2.89 -15.84
N ALA A 230 2.13 -3.38 -16.37
CA ALA A 230 1.03 -2.55 -16.83
C ALA A 230 -0.14 -2.51 -15.85
N TYR A 231 -0.13 -3.32 -14.78
CA TYR A 231 -1.22 -3.42 -13.80
C TYR A 231 -2.56 -3.78 -14.48
N GLN A 232 -3.62 -3.05 -14.15
CA GLN A 232 -4.88 -2.98 -14.88
C GLN A 232 -4.96 -1.61 -15.57
N PRO A 233 -4.37 -1.45 -16.78
CA PRO A 233 -4.17 -0.15 -17.40
C PRO A 233 -5.44 0.45 -18.01
N GLY A 234 -6.62 -0.12 -17.74
CA GLY A 234 -7.91 0.38 -18.18
C GLY A 234 -8.19 0.09 -19.66
N PRO A 235 -9.31 0.59 -20.20
CA PRO A 235 -9.86 0.20 -21.51
C PRO A 235 -9.01 0.55 -22.73
N LYS A 236 -8.12 1.56 -22.66
CA LYS A 236 -7.13 1.86 -23.72
C LYS A 236 -5.69 1.50 -23.33
N GLY A 237 -5.52 0.69 -22.30
CA GLY A 237 -4.20 0.31 -21.80
C GLY A 237 -3.32 -0.41 -22.83
N GLY A 238 -3.91 -1.22 -23.71
CA GLY A 238 -3.19 -1.84 -24.81
C GLY A 238 -2.55 -0.86 -25.79
N LEU A 239 -3.15 0.32 -25.98
CA LEU A 239 -2.56 1.41 -26.76
C LEU A 239 -1.31 1.96 -26.07
N ALA A 240 -1.40 2.27 -24.77
CA ALA A 240 -0.26 2.79 -24.00
C ALA A 240 0.90 1.78 -23.93
N ILE A 241 0.61 0.48 -23.84
CA ILE A 241 1.62 -0.58 -23.92
C ILE A 241 2.28 -0.59 -25.30
N ALA A 242 1.50 -0.53 -26.39
CA ALA A 242 2.04 -0.48 -27.74
C ALA A 242 2.92 0.77 -27.98
N GLU A 243 2.51 1.93 -27.46
CA GLU A 243 3.30 3.16 -27.48
C GLU A 243 4.64 3.00 -26.73
N ALA A 244 4.65 2.33 -25.57
CA ALA A 244 5.87 2.06 -24.83
C ALA A 244 6.80 1.15 -25.63
N LEU A 245 6.29 0.01 -26.12
CA LEU A 245 7.06 -0.94 -26.93
C LEU A 245 7.71 -0.28 -28.15
N ALA A 246 6.99 0.65 -28.80
CA ALA A 246 7.46 1.38 -29.98
C ALA A 246 8.34 2.62 -29.65
N GLY A 247 8.50 2.99 -28.37
CA GLY A 247 9.24 4.17 -27.96
C GLY A 247 8.54 5.51 -28.21
N VAL A 248 7.25 5.48 -28.52
CA VAL A 248 6.38 6.67 -28.60
C VAL A 248 6.09 7.20 -27.19
N LEU A 249 5.81 6.28 -26.27
CA LEU A 249 5.76 6.56 -24.84
C LEU A 249 7.11 6.21 -24.22
N VAL A 250 7.67 7.12 -23.44
CA VAL A 250 8.80 6.81 -22.56
C VAL A 250 8.24 6.48 -21.17
N PRO A 251 8.40 5.23 -20.68
CA PRO A 251 7.89 4.83 -19.37
C PRO A 251 8.40 5.75 -18.25
N SER A 252 7.49 6.06 -17.32
CA SER A 252 7.76 6.94 -16.17
C SER A 252 7.01 6.51 -14.90
N GLY A 253 6.34 5.35 -14.95
CA GLY A 253 5.73 4.73 -13.78
C GLY A 253 6.78 4.29 -12.76
N ARG A 254 6.37 4.24 -11.50
CA ARG A 254 7.17 3.79 -10.36
C ARG A 254 6.30 2.82 -9.55
N LEU A 255 6.88 1.72 -9.07
CA LEU A 255 6.14 0.76 -8.26
C LEU A 255 5.60 1.40 -6.97
N PRO A 256 4.28 1.29 -6.69
CA PRO A 256 3.71 1.77 -5.43
C PRO A 256 3.79 0.73 -4.30
N PHE A 257 4.46 -0.41 -4.51
CA PHE A 257 4.64 -1.49 -3.54
C PHE A 257 5.98 -2.22 -3.76
N ASN A 258 6.41 -3.01 -2.78
CA ASN A 258 7.46 -4.01 -2.99
C ASN A 258 6.87 -5.20 -3.76
N TYR A 259 7.51 -5.59 -4.86
CA TYR A 259 7.15 -6.78 -5.62
C TYR A 259 7.89 -7.99 -5.03
N PRO A 260 7.20 -8.92 -4.36
CA PRO A 260 7.84 -10.04 -3.69
C PRO A 260 8.47 -11.01 -4.69
N ARG A 261 9.62 -11.59 -4.33
CA ARG A 261 10.29 -12.61 -5.14
C ARG A 261 9.81 -14.02 -4.80
N HIS A 262 9.55 -14.26 -3.54
CA HIS A 262 9.08 -15.54 -3.01
C HIS A 262 7.85 -15.34 -2.11
N ALA A 263 7.10 -16.42 -1.88
CA ALA A 263 5.94 -16.38 -0.99
C ALA A 263 6.31 -16.01 0.45
N GLY A 264 7.52 -16.36 0.91
CA GLY A 264 8.04 -15.98 2.22
C GLY A 264 8.34 -14.48 2.38
N ASP A 265 8.40 -13.73 1.28
CA ASP A 265 8.62 -12.29 1.29
C ASP A 265 7.29 -11.52 1.51
N ILE A 266 6.13 -12.20 1.53
CA ILE A 266 4.83 -11.59 1.80
C ILE A 266 4.64 -11.57 3.33
N PRO A 267 4.49 -10.41 4.02
CA PRO A 267 4.09 -9.08 3.55
C PRO A 267 5.17 -7.98 3.74
N TYR A 268 6.34 -8.12 3.13
CA TYR A 268 7.46 -7.20 3.34
C TYR A 268 7.25 -5.83 2.69
N ALA A 269 6.67 -4.89 3.43
CA ALA A 269 6.48 -3.51 2.99
C ALA A 269 7.79 -2.70 3.03
N TYR A 270 7.93 -1.69 2.18
CA TYR A 270 9.13 -0.83 2.14
C TYR A 270 9.38 -0.03 3.44
N HIS A 271 8.32 0.18 4.23
CA HIS A 271 8.34 0.87 5.51
C HIS A 271 8.32 -0.10 6.70
N HIS A 272 8.83 -1.33 6.49
CA HIS A 272 9.04 -2.33 7.55
C HIS A 272 9.84 -1.78 8.74
N LYS A 273 9.92 -2.50 9.85
CA LYS A 273 10.75 -2.05 10.98
C LYS A 273 12.23 -2.37 10.71
N PRO A 274 13.19 -1.57 11.19
CA PRO A 274 14.62 -1.85 11.04
C PRO A 274 15.05 -3.25 11.51
N GLY A 275 14.39 -3.80 12.52
CA GLY A 275 14.64 -5.17 12.98
C GLY A 275 14.19 -6.27 12.01
N ASP A 276 13.34 -5.96 11.03
CA ASP A 276 12.83 -6.91 10.05
C ASP A 276 13.78 -7.09 8.84
N GLN A 277 14.98 -6.53 8.88
CA GLN A 277 15.96 -6.75 7.83
C GLN A 277 16.33 -8.23 7.70
N CYS A 278 16.64 -8.64 6.48
CA CYS A 278 17.17 -9.97 6.23
C CYS A 278 18.59 -10.07 6.78
N VAL A 279 19.05 -11.29 7.02
CA VAL A 279 20.39 -11.55 7.56
C VAL A 279 21.14 -12.43 6.57
N ASN A 280 22.37 -12.04 6.26
CA ASN A 280 23.27 -12.86 5.48
C ASN A 280 23.65 -14.11 6.29
N ALA A 281 23.23 -15.28 5.82
CA ALA A 281 23.42 -16.55 6.51
C ALA A 281 24.91 -16.93 6.74
N THR A 282 25.84 -16.37 5.96
CA THR A 282 27.27 -16.70 6.06
C THR A 282 27.97 -15.90 7.16
N ASN A 283 27.66 -14.62 7.33
CA ASN A 283 28.39 -13.74 8.26
C ASN A 283 27.51 -13.06 9.32
N GLY A 284 26.19 -13.28 9.30
CA GLY A 284 25.24 -12.70 10.26
C GLY A 284 24.99 -11.21 10.08
N ALA A 285 25.49 -10.58 9.02
CA ALA A 285 25.25 -9.16 8.77
C ALA A 285 23.82 -8.91 8.31
N TYR A 286 23.21 -7.82 8.77
CA TYR A 286 21.95 -7.34 8.22
C TYR A 286 22.14 -6.94 6.75
N ILE A 287 21.18 -7.35 5.92
CA ILE A 287 21.10 -7.07 4.49
C ILE A 287 19.66 -6.71 4.13
N THR A 288 19.51 -5.97 3.04
CA THR A 288 18.19 -5.72 2.45
C THR A 288 17.58 -7.05 2.01
N CYS A 289 16.31 -7.28 2.36
CA CYS A 289 15.58 -8.45 1.88
C CYS A 289 15.45 -8.41 0.35
N GLN A 290 15.71 -9.54 -0.29
CA GLN A 290 15.69 -9.63 -1.75
C GLN A 290 14.24 -9.67 -2.27
N MET A 291 13.70 -8.50 -2.61
CA MET A 291 12.48 -8.38 -3.40
C MET A 291 12.80 -8.61 -4.89
N GLU A 292 11.78 -8.90 -5.70
CA GLU A 292 11.96 -8.91 -7.17
C GLU A 292 12.20 -7.47 -7.65
N TRP A 293 11.40 -6.53 -7.13
CA TRP A 293 11.60 -5.09 -7.28
C TRP A 293 11.10 -4.35 -6.05
N GLU A 294 11.80 -3.30 -5.64
CA GLU A 294 11.41 -2.49 -4.47
C GLU A 294 10.42 -1.37 -4.84
N PHE A 295 9.72 -0.88 -3.82
CA PHE A 295 8.93 0.35 -3.90
C PHE A 295 9.70 1.48 -4.56
N GLY A 296 9.06 2.17 -5.49
CA GLY A 296 9.64 3.25 -6.28
C GLY A 296 10.57 2.79 -7.41
N THR A 297 10.75 1.49 -7.65
CA THR A 297 11.47 1.02 -8.84
C THR A 297 10.68 1.33 -10.11
N GLY A 298 11.39 1.78 -11.14
CA GLY A 298 10.82 2.15 -12.44
C GLY A 298 11.91 2.75 -13.32
N LEU A 299 12.20 2.10 -14.43
CA LEU A 299 13.18 2.52 -15.41
C LEU A 299 12.54 3.47 -16.43
N SER A 300 13.39 4.17 -17.17
CA SER A 300 13.02 5.00 -18.31
C SER A 300 13.91 4.64 -19.50
N TYR A 301 13.58 5.12 -20.69
CA TYR A 301 14.47 5.02 -21.86
C TYR A 301 15.60 6.06 -21.83
N THR A 302 15.61 6.92 -20.82
CA THR A 302 16.70 7.84 -20.50
C THR A 302 17.20 7.61 -19.08
N THR A 303 18.27 8.32 -18.71
CA THR A 303 18.83 8.33 -17.35
C THR A 303 18.63 9.68 -16.69
N PHE A 304 18.47 9.68 -15.37
CA PHE A 304 18.37 10.89 -14.56
C PHE A 304 19.46 10.89 -13.49
N ALA A 305 20.03 12.06 -13.23
CA ALA A 305 20.96 12.29 -12.13
C ALA A 305 20.37 13.31 -11.16
N TYR A 306 20.57 13.05 -9.87
CA TYR A 306 20.17 13.94 -8.78
C TYR A 306 21.42 14.57 -8.17
N SER A 307 21.36 15.87 -7.88
CA SER A 307 22.47 16.61 -7.29
C SER A 307 21.96 17.74 -6.40
N ASP A 308 22.89 18.35 -5.67
CA ASP A 308 22.67 19.60 -4.93
C ASP A 308 21.53 19.50 -3.90
N LEU A 309 21.41 18.35 -3.22
CA LEU A 309 20.48 18.19 -2.11
C LEU A 309 20.84 19.21 -1.02
N THR A 310 19.87 20.09 -0.72
CA THR A 310 20.05 21.18 0.23
C THR A 310 18.89 21.22 1.20
N LEU A 311 19.20 21.34 2.48
CA LEU A 311 18.26 21.56 3.56
C LEU A 311 18.41 22.98 4.09
N THR A 312 17.30 23.71 4.18
CA THR A 312 17.26 25.08 4.69
C THR A 312 16.23 25.14 5.82
N ALA A 313 16.70 25.39 7.05
CA ALA A 313 15.81 25.68 8.16
C ALA A 313 15.11 27.03 7.91
N VAL A 314 13.78 27.03 7.93
CA VAL A 314 12.94 28.22 7.77
C VAL A 314 12.27 28.48 9.12
N PRO A 315 12.82 29.40 9.93
CA PRO A 315 12.30 29.64 11.26
C PRO A 315 10.92 30.30 11.23
N ALA A 316 10.04 29.95 12.17
CA ALA A 316 8.76 30.63 12.33
C ALA A 316 8.92 32.10 12.76
N ASN A 317 10.03 32.41 13.44
CA ASN A 317 10.40 33.77 13.83
C ASN A 317 11.45 34.33 12.87
N THR A 318 11.11 35.41 12.15
CA THR A 318 11.94 36.05 11.12
C THR A 318 13.30 36.57 11.60
N ASN A 319 13.55 36.61 12.91
CA ASN A 319 14.82 37.06 13.50
C ASN A 319 15.81 35.92 13.81
N ALA A 320 15.41 34.65 13.64
CA ALA A 320 16.29 33.50 13.87
C ALA A 320 17.23 33.25 12.68
N LYS A 321 18.44 32.74 12.97
CA LYS A 321 19.46 32.47 11.96
C LYS A 321 19.03 31.29 11.08
N VAL A 322 18.90 31.53 9.78
CA VAL A 322 18.76 30.47 8.77
C VAL A 322 20.07 29.67 8.69
N VAL A 323 19.97 28.35 8.84
CA VAL A 323 21.09 27.42 8.70
C VAL A 323 20.79 26.50 7.52
N ASN A 324 21.75 26.45 6.59
CA ASN A 324 21.67 25.62 5.40
C ASN A 324 22.67 24.47 5.52
N GLN A 325 22.24 23.30 5.09
CA GLN A 325 23.11 22.18 4.78
C GLN A 325 23.06 21.96 3.27
N GLN A 326 24.19 22.11 2.60
CA GLN A 326 24.35 21.67 1.23
C GLN A 326 25.26 20.44 1.23
N VAL A 327 24.84 19.39 0.54
CA VAL A 327 25.66 18.18 0.41
C VAL A 327 26.56 18.35 -0.81
N SER A 328 27.86 18.49 -0.56
CA SER A 328 28.87 18.62 -1.63
C SER A 328 29.03 17.31 -2.40
N ALA A 329 29.47 17.40 -3.67
CA ALA A 329 29.84 16.23 -4.46
C ALA A 329 31.04 15.51 -3.81
N GLY A 330 30.76 14.48 -3.02
CA GLY A 330 31.73 13.77 -2.17
C GLY A 330 31.34 13.61 -0.70
N GLY A 331 30.17 14.12 -0.28
CA GLY A 331 29.56 13.78 1.01
C GLY A 331 30.17 14.45 2.25
N SER A 332 30.82 15.61 2.10
CA SER A 332 31.18 16.41 3.27
C SER A 332 30.00 17.31 3.66
N LEU A 333 29.54 17.20 4.92
CA LEU A 333 28.45 17.99 5.49
C LEU A 333 29.00 19.30 6.09
N GLU A 334 28.57 20.46 5.58
CA GLU A 334 29.12 21.76 6.01
C GLU A 334 28.48 22.31 7.31
N ALA A 335 27.21 21.99 7.59
CA ALA A 335 26.50 22.26 8.85
C ALA A 335 25.24 21.38 8.94
N VAL A 336 24.76 21.03 10.14
CA VAL A 336 23.48 20.32 10.34
C VAL A 336 22.43 21.34 10.81
N PRO A 337 21.29 21.53 10.11
CA PRO A 337 20.27 22.47 10.54
C PRO A 337 19.59 21.98 11.81
N SER A 338 19.25 22.91 12.72
CA SER A 338 18.47 22.61 13.92
C SER A 338 17.15 23.36 13.87
N LEU A 339 16.04 22.66 14.06
CA LEU A 339 14.66 23.14 14.00
C LEU A 339 14.01 23.08 15.38
N THR A 340 13.04 23.95 15.61
CA THR A 340 12.02 23.81 16.67
C THR A 340 10.69 23.31 16.08
N GLU A 341 9.74 22.93 16.93
CA GLU A 341 8.41 22.45 16.52
C GLU A 341 7.57 23.44 15.70
N ALA A 342 7.93 24.73 15.74
CA ALA A 342 7.27 25.78 14.98
C ALA A 342 7.91 26.01 13.60
N ASP A 343 9.17 25.61 13.45
CA ASP A 343 9.93 25.84 12.23
C ASP A 343 9.50 24.87 11.11
N SER A 344 9.85 25.23 9.89
CA SER A 344 9.71 24.34 8.74
C SER A 344 11.07 24.09 8.09
N LEU A 345 11.17 23.00 7.34
CA LEU A 345 12.37 22.63 6.60
C LEU A 345 12.09 22.72 5.12
N GLN A 346 12.79 23.61 4.43
CA GLN A 346 12.80 23.63 2.98
C GLN A 346 13.86 22.65 2.47
N VAL A 347 13.45 21.75 1.57
CA VAL A 347 14.31 20.74 0.95
C VAL A 347 14.36 21.04 -0.54
N SER A 348 15.54 21.20 -1.12
CA SER A 348 15.71 21.36 -2.57
C SER A 348 16.64 20.32 -3.17
N LEU A 349 16.35 19.91 -4.40
CA LEU A 349 17.14 18.93 -5.15
C LEU A 349 17.15 19.28 -6.64
N THR A 350 18.32 19.24 -7.27
CA THR A 350 18.45 19.39 -8.72
C THR A 350 18.31 18.02 -9.39
N VAL A 351 17.51 17.98 -10.45
CA VAL A 351 17.25 16.79 -11.25
C VAL A 351 17.63 17.09 -12.69
N THR A 352 18.46 16.24 -13.28
CA THR A 352 18.94 16.40 -14.65
C THR A 352 18.65 15.17 -15.46
N ASN A 353 18.05 15.32 -16.64
CA ASN A 353 17.99 14.24 -17.63
C ASN A 353 19.37 14.13 -18.31
N THR A 354 20.10 13.06 -18.01
CA THR A 354 21.48 12.85 -18.48
C THR A 354 21.58 12.02 -19.75
N GLY A 355 20.46 11.46 -20.22
CA GLY A 355 20.46 10.74 -21.49
C GLY A 355 20.45 11.68 -22.69
N ALA A 356 20.80 11.13 -23.86
CA ALA A 356 21.05 11.92 -25.06
C ALA A 356 19.85 12.02 -26.01
N LYS A 357 18.83 11.15 -25.88
CA LYS A 357 17.81 10.95 -26.91
C LYS A 357 16.40 11.34 -26.48
N TYR A 358 15.96 10.92 -25.30
CA TYR A 358 14.54 10.97 -24.93
C TYR A 358 14.24 12.11 -23.98
N THR A 359 13.19 12.87 -24.29
CA THR A 359 12.46 13.67 -23.30
C THR A 359 11.62 12.71 -22.47
N ALA A 360 11.73 12.78 -21.15
CA ALA A 360 11.06 11.82 -20.29
C ALA A 360 10.66 12.46 -18.95
N ALA A 361 9.65 11.86 -18.33
CA ALA A 361 9.23 12.22 -16.99
C ALA A 361 9.94 11.36 -15.95
N ASP A 362 10.31 11.99 -14.84
CA ASP A 362 10.86 11.31 -13.67
C ASP A 362 10.05 11.66 -12.42
N SER A 363 9.77 10.64 -11.62
CA SER A 363 9.04 10.77 -10.35
C SER A 363 10.06 10.71 -9.22
N VAL A 364 10.40 11.89 -8.70
CA VAL A 364 11.42 12.08 -7.67
C VAL A 364 10.78 11.88 -6.31
N LEU A 365 11.34 10.97 -5.51
CA LEU A 365 10.79 10.56 -4.22
C LEU A 365 11.69 11.06 -3.08
N LEU A 366 11.10 11.68 -2.06
CA LEU A 366 11.80 12.13 -0.86
C LEU A 366 11.36 11.30 0.36
N PHE A 367 12.32 10.59 0.95
CA PHE A 367 12.11 9.72 2.10
C PHE A 367 12.66 10.37 3.38
N LEU A 368 11.95 10.16 4.48
CA LEU A 368 12.38 10.47 5.85
C LEU A 368 12.84 9.19 6.55
N PHE A 369 13.94 9.33 7.28
CA PHE A 369 14.48 8.33 8.19
C PHE A 369 14.54 8.96 9.58
N ASP A 370 13.70 8.45 10.47
CA ASP A 370 13.72 8.78 11.88
C ASP A 370 14.74 7.86 12.56
N VAL A 371 15.85 8.45 13.06
CA VAL A 371 17.03 7.68 13.47
C VAL A 371 16.76 6.93 14.77
N TYR A 372 16.13 7.61 15.74
CA TYR A 372 15.82 7.05 17.04
C TYR A 372 14.61 7.76 17.66
N ARG A 373 13.65 6.98 18.16
CA ARG A 373 12.48 7.44 18.91
C ARG A 373 11.95 6.34 19.82
N ARG A 374 11.02 6.66 20.74
CA ARG A 374 10.48 5.70 21.74
C ARG A 374 9.81 4.46 21.14
N VAL A 375 9.13 4.61 19.99
CA VAL A 375 8.52 3.49 19.25
C VAL A 375 9.35 3.21 18.02
N THR A 376 9.77 1.95 17.83
CA THR A 376 10.63 1.54 16.70
C THR A 376 10.18 2.22 15.39
N PRO A 377 11.06 3.04 14.77
CA PRO A 377 10.72 3.78 13.57
C PRO A 377 10.49 2.82 12.41
N GLU A 378 9.84 3.31 11.36
CA GLU A 378 9.85 2.64 10.06
C GLU A 378 11.25 2.71 9.45
N TYR A 379 11.55 1.79 8.54
CA TYR A 379 12.82 1.75 7.85
C TYR A 379 13.05 3.05 7.07
N LYS A 380 12.10 3.40 6.20
CA LYS A 380 12.00 4.70 5.52
C LYS A 380 10.53 5.04 5.26
N LEU A 381 10.20 6.33 5.25
CA LEU A 381 8.84 6.83 4.97
C LEU A 381 8.86 7.81 3.81
N LEU A 382 8.05 7.58 2.77
CA LEU A 382 7.85 8.58 1.73
C LEU A 382 7.13 9.80 2.33
N LYS A 383 7.68 11.00 2.19
CA LYS A 383 7.07 12.25 2.67
C LYS A 383 6.62 13.16 1.54
N ARG A 384 7.39 13.24 0.46
CA ARG A 384 7.07 14.06 -0.71
C ARG A 384 7.47 13.33 -1.98
N PHE A 385 6.79 13.67 -3.06
CA PHE A 385 7.22 13.32 -4.40
C PHE A 385 6.84 14.42 -5.38
N SER A 386 7.53 14.48 -6.51
CA SER A 386 7.16 15.35 -7.63
C SER A 386 7.53 14.69 -8.95
N LYS A 387 6.69 14.89 -9.96
CA LYS A 387 6.93 14.37 -11.31
C LYS A 387 7.35 15.50 -12.23
N VAL A 388 8.51 15.39 -12.86
CA VAL A 388 9.09 16.42 -13.75
C VAL A 388 9.36 15.86 -15.12
N MET A 389 8.98 16.59 -16.16
CA MET A 389 9.31 16.26 -17.56
C MET A 389 10.54 17.05 -17.97
N LEU A 390 11.58 16.36 -18.45
CA LEU A 390 12.86 16.99 -18.83
C LEU A 390 13.32 16.49 -20.20
N ALA A 391 13.71 17.43 -21.06
CA ALA A 391 14.40 17.14 -22.32
C ALA A 391 15.86 16.66 -22.07
N PRO A 392 16.52 16.01 -23.04
CA PRO A 392 17.93 15.63 -22.92
C PRO A 392 18.83 16.79 -22.49
N GLY A 393 19.62 16.59 -21.43
CA GLY A 393 20.52 17.59 -20.86
C GLY A 393 19.84 18.70 -20.04
N GLN A 394 18.51 18.71 -19.94
CA GLN A 394 17.78 19.71 -19.15
C GLN A 394 17.85 19.37 -17.65
N SER A 395 18.03 20.42 -16.85
CA SER A 395 17.98 20.37 -15.38
C SER A 395 16.83 21.23 -14.83
N THR A 396 16.27 20.83 -13.70
CA THR A 396 15.36 21.65 -12.89
C THR A 396 15.63 21.44 -11.41
N THR A 397 15.38 22.44 -10.59
CA THR A 397 15.43 22.31 -9.13
C THR A 397 14.02 22.14 -8.59
N LEU A 398 13.83 21.08 -7.80
CA LEU A 398 12.62 20.83 -7.03
C LEU A 398 12.76 21.42 -5.64
N THR A 399 11.64 21.85 -5.06
CA THR A 399 11.61 22.39 -3.70
C THR A 399 10.38 21.89 -2.96
N TRP A 400 10.58 21.35 -1.77
CA TRP A 400 9.54 20.91 -0.87
C TRP A 400 9.66 21.62 0.47
N THR A 401 8.56 21.63 1.21
CA THR A 401 8.54 22.05 2.61
C THR A 401 8.04 20.90 3.46
N LEU A 402 8.79 20.59 4.51
CA LEU A 402 8.41 19.68 5.57
C LEU A 402 8.14 20.48 6.84
N ASP A 403 7.13 20.07 7.60
CA ASP A 403 6.79 20.66 8.89
C ASP A 403 6.61 19.58 9.97
N ARG A 404 6.18 20.00 11.16
CA ARG A 404 5.97 19.09 12.29
C ARG A 404 5.00 17.94 12.00
N GLU A 405 4.00 18.12 11.13
CA GLU A 405 3.03 17.07 10.81
C GLU A 405 3.70 15.95 10.00
N ASP A 406 4.74 16.28 9.22
CA ASP A 406 5.55 15.28 8.52
C ASP A 406 6.43 14.46 9.46
N LEU A 407 6.77 14.97 10.64
CA LEU A 407 7.69 14.34 11.58
C LEU A 407 6.99 13.55 12.68
N LYS A 408 5.68 13.77 12.87
CA LYS A 408 4.86 13.04 13.85
C LYS A 408 4.74 11.55 13.50
N TYR A 409 4.58 10.75 14.55
CA TYR A 409 4.26 9.33 14.45
C TYR A 409 3.24 8.92 15.52
N VAL A 410 2.66 7.73 15.39
CA VAL A 410 1.68 7.22 16.37
C VAL A 410 2.42 6.53 17.52
N GLY A 411 2.23 7.06 18.74
CA GLY A 411 2.78 6.54 19.98
C GLY A 411 2.08 5.28 20.49
N ILE A 412 2.60 4.74 21.60
CA ILE A 412 2.06 3.53 22.25
C ILE A 412 0.62 3.71 22.77
N ASP A 413 0.21 4.95 23.03
CA ASP A 413 -1.13 5.34 23.46
C ASP A 413 -2.07 5.68 22.28
N SER A 414 -1.67 5.34 21.05
CA SER A 414 -2.40 5.64 19.82
C SER A 414 -2.62 7.14 19.55
N ARG A 415 -1.75 8.00 20.08
CA ARG A 415 -1.75 9.45 19.80
C ARG A 415 -0.58 9.84 18.93
N TYR A 416 -0.73 10.94 18.19
CA TYR A 416 0.39 11.51 17.46
C TYR A 416 1.38 12.16 18.42
N ILE A 417 2.64 11.73 18.33
CA ILE A 417 3.76 12.21 19.12
C ILE A 417 4.82 12.75 18.15
N LEU A 418 5.52 13.78 18.59
CA LEU A 418 6.72 14.30 17.95
C LEU A 418 7.82 14.35 19.01
N GLU A 419 9.04 13.97 18.65
CA GLU A 419 10.17 13.85 19.57
C GLU A 419 11.37 14.63 19.05
N SER A 420 12.17 15.18 19.96
CA SER A 420 13.47 15.74 19.61
C SER A 420 14.38 14.62 19.12
N GLY A 421 15.23 14.91 18.14
CA GLY A 421 16.22 13.95 17.66
C GLY A 421 16.72 14.25 16.25
N GLU A 422 17.62 13.38 15.81
CA GLU A 422 18.17 13.41 14.46
C GLU A 422 17.17 12.80 13.48
N PHE A 423 16.92 13.53 12.40
CA PHE A 423 16.20 13.05 11.23
C PHE A 423 17.13 13.09 10.02
N ARG A 424 16.97 12.11 9.12
CA ARG A 424 17.66 12.09 7.84
C ARG A 424 16.67 12.08 6.69
N LEU A 425 17.09 12.65 5.58
CA LEU A 425 16.34 12.69 4.33
C LEU A 425 17.15 12.01 3.24
N GLY A 426 16.45 11.21 2.42
CA GLY A 426 17.03 10.55 1.25
C GLY A 426 16.23 10.83 -0.01
N ALA A 427 16.91 11.22 -1.08
CA ALA A 427 16.29 11.43 -2.38
C ALA A 427 16.46 10.19 -3.28
N GLY A 428 15.35 9.67 -3.79
CA GLY A 428 15.30 8.52 -4.70
C GLY A 428 14.99 7.19 -4.00
N PRO A 429 14.43 6.22 -4.75
CA PRO A 429 13.93 4.95 -4.19
C PRO A 429 15.03 4.07 -3.58
N GLN A 430 16.21 4.07 -4.19
CA GLN A 430 17.36 3.23 -3.82
C GLN A 430 18.27 3.88 -2.77
N THR A 431 17.94 5.10 -2.33
CA THR A 431 18.74 5.82 -1.35
C THR A 431 18.42 5.34 0.05
N ASP A 432 19.45 4.89 0.75
CA ASP A 432 19.37 4.48 2.15
C ASP A 432 20.31 5.36 3.00
N CYS A 433 19.71 6.14 3.90
CA CYS A 433 20.45 7.04 4.79
C CYS A 433 20.59 6.49 6.21
N ARG A 434 20.25 5.22 6.46
CA ARG A 434 20.44 4.56 7.76
C ARG A 434 21.81 3.93 7.92
N LEU A 435 22.36 3.40 6.84
CA LEU A 435 23.58 2.59 6.85
C LEU A 435 24.84 3.42 7.15
N ASP A 436 25.88 2.73 7.63
CA ASP A 436 27.20 3.33 7.81
C ASP A 436 27.71 3.89 6.46
N GLY A 437 28.32 5.07 6.51
CA GLY A 437 28.77 5.79 5.31
C GLY A 437 27.69 6.62 4.61
N TRP A 438 26.47 6.74 5.17
CA TRP A 438 25.42 7.61 4.60
C TRP A 438 25.88 9.06 4.36
N THR A 439 26.82 9.55 5.17
CA THR A 439 27.40 10.90 5.02
C THR A 439 28.09 11.06 3.67
N GLU A 440 28.67 9.98 3.12
CA GLU A 440 29.34 9.99 1.81
C GLU A 440 28.35 10.00 0.63
N ASN A 441 27.07 9.71 0.89
CA ASN A 441 26.03 9.69 -0.14
C ASN A 441 25.50 11.11 -0.40
N PRO A 442 25.67 11.68 -1.61
CA PRO A 442 25.24 13.04 -1.93
C PRO A 442 23.72 13.22 -1.95
N LEU A 443 22.95 12.12 -1.87
CA LEU A 443 21.49 12.11 -1.83
C LEU A 443 20.94 11.94 -0.41
N CYS A 444 21.82 11.92 0.60
CA CYS A 444 21.46 11.88 2.01
C CYS A 444 21.82 13.20 2.69
N ALA A 445 20.91 13.68 3.52
CA ALA A 445 21.08 14.88 4.33
C ALA A 445 20.47 14.66 5.72
N SER A 446 20.87 15.45 6.73
CA SER A 446 20.33 15.34 8.09
C SER A 446 20.01 16.69 8.71
N PHE A 447 19.06 16.68 9.64
CA PHE A 447 18.70 17.82 10.45
C PHE A 447 18.31 17.35 11.85
N GLU A 448 18.39 18.26 12.81
CA GLU A 448 18.04 18.03 14.21
C GLU A 448 16.72 18.73 14.52
N LEU A 449 15.79 18.03 15.15
CA LEU A 449 14.62 18.66 15.78
C LEU A 449 14.87 18.78 17.27
N GLN A 450 14.73 19.99 17.79
CA GLN A 450 14.84 20.31 19.21
C GLN A 450 13.53 20.95 19.66
N LEU A 451 12.68 20.12 20.25
CA LEU A 451 11.44 20.56 20.85
C LEU A 451 11.74 21.51 22.00
N THR A 452 11.00 22.62 22.08
CA THR A 452 11.08 23.49 23.24
C THR A 452 10.64 22.74 24.50
N GLU A 453 11.07 23.20 25.68
CA GLU A 453 10.61 22.61 26.95
C GLU A 453 9.07 22.65 27.12
N ALA A 454 8.38 23.55 26.42
CA ALA A 454 6.91 23.61 26.40
C ALA A 454 6.28 22.46 25.58
N TYR A 455 7.06 21.81 24.72
CA TYR A 455 6.64 20.78 23.79
C TYR A 455 7.27 19.40 24.09
N GLN A 456 8.37 19.34 24.85
CA GLN A 456 8.79 18.09 25.48
C GLN A 456 7.67 17.54 26.37
N PRO A 457 7.52 16.22 26.51
CA PRO A 457 6.35 15.58 27.10
C PRO A 457 6.29 15.72 28.63
N VAL A 458 6.10 16.95 29.09
CA VAL A 458 5.60 17.30 30.43
C VAL A 458 4.16 16.76 30.62
N CYS A 459 3.50 16.25 29.57
CA CYS A 459 2.21 15.56 29.65
C CYS A 459 2.32 14.04 29.87
N ASP A 460 3.32 13.35 29.30
CA ASP A 460 3.47 11.89 29.49
C ASP A 460 3.93 11.55 30.92
N TYR A 461 4.75 12.44 31.52
CA TYR A 461 5.19 12.32 32.92
C TYR A 461 4.07 12.61 33.93
N ALA A 462 3.00 13.31 33.53
CA ALA A 462 1.83 13.58 34.35
C ALA A 462 0.87 12.38 34.40
N CYS A 463 0.67 11.75 33.24
CA CYS A 463 -0.23 10.60 33.08
C CYS A 463 0.32 9.32 33.75
N ALA A 464 1.64 9.15 33.80
CA ALA A 464 2.26 8.00 34.48
C ALA A 464 2.16 8.03 36.02
N MET A 465 1.88 9.20 36.63
CA MET A 465 1.75 9.36 38.09
C MET A 465 0.35 9.03 38.64
N TRP A 466 -0.62 8.65 37.79
CA TRP A 466 -2.03 8.53 38.15
C TRP A 466 -2.71 7.26 37.60
N SER A 467 -2.03 6.10 37.63
CA SER A 467 -2.72 4.82 37.43
C SER A 467 -3.23 4.28 38.78
N PRO A 468 -4.53 3.97 38.95
CA PRO A 468 -5.04 3.43 40.20
C PRO A 468 -4.65 1.96 40.33
N ASP A 469 -3.99 1.61 41.44
CA ASP A 469 -4.11 0.25 41.95
C ASP A 469 -5.41 0.17 42.76
N SER A 470 -6.13 -0.91 42.52
CA SER A 470 -7.50 -1.15 42.91
C SER A 470 -7.64 -1.46 44.40
N ASP A 471 -7.52 -0.46 45.28
CA ASP A 471 -8.09 -0.51 46.64
C ASP A 471 -8.10 0.89 47.31
N ASN A 472 -9.27 1.53 47.27
CA ASN A 472 -9.77 2.56 48.19
C ASN A 472 -8.90 3.75 48.68
N ALA A 473 -9.33 4.94 48.21
CA ALA A 473 -9.62 6.16 49.00
C ALA A 473 -8.57 7.28 49.20
N TYR A 474 -8.98 8.48 48.73
CA TYR A 474 -8.50 9.86 48.99
C TYR A 474 -7.13 10.31 48.44
N VAL A 475 -7.18 11.13 47.37
CA VAL A 475 -6.06 12.00 46.96
C VAL A 475 -6.42 13.47 47.27
N LYS A 476 -5.64 14.12 48.15
CA LYS A 476 -5.66 15.57 48.41
C LYS A 476 -4.65 16.30 47.50
N PRO A 477 -4.89 17.55 47.09
CA PRO A 477 -3.98 18.33 46.26
C PRO A 477 -2.80 18.85 47.11
N GLY A 478 -1.57 18.68 46.64
CA GLY A 478 -0.41 19.17 47.40
C GLY A 478 0.90 19.06 46.67
N VAL A 479 1.28 20.11 45.95
CA VAL A 479 2.63 20.18 45.36
C VAL A 479 3.29 21.53 45.48
N CYS A 480 2.60 22.63 45.16
CA CYS A 480 3.25 23.94 45.10
C CYS A 480 2.95 24.82 46.31
N GLY A 481 2.98 24.28 47.53
CA GLY A 481 2.76 25.07 48.75
C GLY A 481 3.63 26.34 48.79
N ASN A 482 3.04 27.48 49.16
CA ASN A 482 3.60 28.82 49.50
C ASN A 482 5.04 29.16 49.07
N THR A 483 5.45 28.89 47.83
CA THR A 483 6.80 29.22 47.32
C THR A 483 6.71 30.31 46.25
N VAL A 484 7.48 31.39 46.42
CA VAL A 484 7.25 32.70 45.73
C VAL A 484 8.21 32.98 44.57
N ASP A 485 9.02 32.01 44.13
CA ASP A 485 9.94 32.18 43.00
C ASP A 485 9.74 31.08 41.93
N ALA A 486 9.69 31.53 40.67
CA ALA A 486 9.38 30.73 39.48
C ALA A 486 10.35 29.57 39.24
N THR A 487 11.61 29.69 39.67
CA THR A 487 12.65 28.65 39.55
C THR A 487 12.34 27.47 40.48
N THR A 488 11.84 27.78 41.68
CA THR A 488 11.51 26.78 42.71
C THR A 488 10.16 26.10 42.42
N CYS A 489 9.17 26.84 41.92
CA CYS A 489 7.91 26.28 41.42
C CYS A 489 8.15 25.39 40.19
N ARG A 490 8.99 25.81 39.25
CA ARG A 490 9.44 25.02 38.09
C ARG A 490 10.13 23.71 38.51
N SER A 491 10.99 23.72 39.53
CA SER A 491 11.58 22.48 40.08
C SER A 491 10.57 21.51 40.73
N THR A 492 9.39 22.03 41.08
CA THR A 492 8.32 21.34 41.81
C THR A 492 7.21 20.85 40.86
N CYS A 493 6.90 21.60 39.81
CA CYS A 493 6.11 21.15 38.66
C CYS A 493 6.87 20.14 37.79
N ILE A 494 8.19 20.25 37.67
CA ILE A 494 9.07 19.21 37.07
C ILE A 494 8.99 17.90 37.87
N LYS A 495 8.61 17.95 39.15
CA LYS A 495 8.33 16.77 39.96
C LYS A 495 6.90 16.22 39.80
N GLN A 496 5.94 16.94 39.19
CA GLN A 496 4.51 16.53 39.17
C GLN A 496 3.67 16.75 37.88
N ALA A 497 4.17 17.40 36.81
CA ALA A 497 3.67 17.40 35.40
C ALA A 497 2.19 17.91 35.20
N TRP A 498 1.53 17.98 34.01
CA TRP A 498 0.02 18.09 33.72
C TRP A 498 -0.33 18.96 32.45
N SER A 499 -1.51 18.73 31.79
CA SER A 499 -1.88 19.16 30.40
C SER A 499 -2.95 20.27 30.19
N TRP A 500 -2.99 20.89 28.99
CA TRP A 500 -3.66 22.17 28.63
C TRP A 500 -5.21 22.20 28.48
N ASN A 501 -5.91 21.12 28.14
CA ASN A 501 -7.38 21.17 27.97
C ASN A 501 -8.15 21.41 29.29
N TYR A 502 -7.51 21.12 30.42
CA TYR A 502 -8.03 21.41 31.76
C TYR A 502 -7.90 22.90 32.12
N VAL A 503 -6.93 23.60 31.50
CA VAL A 503 -6.64 25.01 31.73
C VAL A 503 -7.72 25.88 31.08
N ASP A 504 -8.11 25.58 29.84
CA ASP A 504 -9.15 26.33 29.12
C ASP A 504 -10.52 26.26 29.82
N CYS A 505 -10.84 25.10 30.41
CA CYS A 505 -12.07 24.90 31.19
C CYS A 505 -12.07 25.69 32.51
N ILE A 506 -10.89 25.90 33.13
CA ILE A 506 -10.73 26.70 34.35
C ILE A 506 -10.66 28.20 34.05
N GLU A 507 -10.14 28.61 32.90
CA GLU A 507 -10.16 30.01 32.47
C GLU A 507 -11.58 30.52 32.22
N GLN A 508 -12.46 29.71 31.63
CA GLN A 508 -13.88 30.05 31.49
C GLN A 508 -14.59 30.15 32.85
N TYR A 509 -14.20 29.32 33.84
CA TYR A 509 -14.67 29.39 35.23
C TYR A 509 -14.31 30.71 35.93
N TYR A 510 -13.09 31.22 35.72
CA TYR A 510 -12.64 32.47 36.35
C TYR A 510 -13.34 33.72 35.80
N GLN A 511 -13.93 33.64 34.60
CA GLN A 511 -14.70 34.74 34.04
C GLN A 511 -16.15 34.81 34.56
N GLU A 512 -16.73 33.68 35.01
CA GLU A 512 -18.18 33.58 35.32
C GLU A 512 -18.50 33.31 36.81
N ASN A 513 -17.51 32.95 37.62
CA ASN A 513 -17.53 32.98 39.09
C ASN A 513 -18.71 32.26 39.80
N THR A 514 -19.18 31.13 39.26
CA THR A 514 -20.19 30.28 39.92
C THR A 514 -19.76 28.83 39.90
N CYS A 515 -19.79 28.15 41.05
CA CYS A 515 -19.68 26.68 41.10
C CYS A 515 -20.76 26.10 42.01
N THR A 516 -21.68 25.34 41.39
CA THR A 516 -22.53 24.35 42.05
C THR A 516 -22.09 22.96 41.57
N ASN A 517 -22.33 21.92 42.36
CA ASN A 517 -21.93 20.53 42.05
C ASN A 517 -22.42 20.02 40.69
N ALA A 518 -23.44 20.64 40.09
CA ALA A 518 -23.97 20.28 38.78
C ALA A 518 -23.04 20.64 37.60
N TYR A 519 -22.19 21.67 37.73
CA TYR A 519 -21.32 22.15 36.64
C TYR A 519 -20.03 21.33 36.51
N GLN A 520 -19.49 20.86 37.64
CA GLN A 520 -18.37 19.91 37.67
C GLN A 520 -18.73 18.57 37.00
N MET A 521 -20.01 18.16 37.11
CA MET A 521 -20.54 17.00 36.40
C MET A 521 -20.67 17.23 34.90
N GLN A 522 -20.98 18.44 34.43
CA GLN A 522 -21.05 18.76 32.99
C GLN A 522 -19.69 18.72 32.28
N CYS A 523 -18.62 19.19 32.94
CA CYS A 523 -17.25 19.07 32.41
C CYS A 523 -16.78 17.60 32.37
N PHE A 524 -17.29 16.76 33.28
CA PHE A 524 -17.02 15.33 33.35
C PHE A 524 -17.85 14.52 32.32
N ASP A 525 -19.13 14.86 32.15
CA ASP A 525 -20.08 14.23 31.23
C ASP A 525 -19.84 14.63 29.76
N ALA A 526 -19.30 15.82 29.50
CA ALA A 526 -18.88 16.23 28.15
C ALA A 526 -17.71 15.37 27.60
N PHE A 527 -16.97 14.68 28.48
CA PHE A 527 -15.88 13.78 28.11
C PHE A 527 -16.27 12.29 28.15
N ASN A 528 -17.31 11.92 28.91
CA ASN A 528 -17.80 10.54 29.03
C ASN A 528 -19.14 10.32 28.31
N MET A 529 -19.13 10.37 26.97
CA MET A 529 -20.21 9.76 26.18
C MET A 529 -19.88 8.30 25.83
N ALA A 530 -20.12 7.41 26.78
CA ALA A 530 -20.70 6.09 26.55
C ALA A 530 -21.35 5.58 27.85
N PRO A 531 -22.69 5.37 27.93
CA PRO A 531 -23.28 4.83 29.14
C PRO A 531 -23.10 3.31 29.18
N VAL A 532 -22.43 2.81 30.21
CA VAL A 532 -22.60 1.45 30.74
C VAL A 532 -23.58 1.54 31.90
N ASP A 533 -24.66 0.78 31.79
CA ASP A 533 -25.74 0.64 32.78
C ASP A 533 -25.20 0.01 34.07
N THR A 534 -25.41 0.64 35.22
CA THR A 534 -25.03 0.13 36.55
C THR A 534 -26.22 -0.12 37.46
N SER A 535 -27.38 -0.47 36.89
CA SER A 535 -28.54 -0.90 37.68
C SER A 535 -28.60 -2.43 37.88
N SER A 536 -27.62 -2.99 38.59
CA SER A 536 -27.82 -4.28 39.30
C SER A 536 -26.80 -4.47 40.42
N ASN A 537 -27.02 -3.81 41.56
CA ASN A 537 -26.46 -4.26 42.83
C ASN A 537 -27.56 -4.30 43.88
N LYS A 538 -28.27 -5.43 43.90
CA LYS A 538 -28.95 -5.99 45.07
C LYS A 538 -28.82 -7.50 44.94
N ASP A 539 -27.87 -8.06 45.68
CA ASP A 539 -28.11 -9.12 46.66
C ASP A 539 -26.78 -9.79 47.06
N GLY A 540 -26.57 -9.92 48.37
CA GLY A 540 -25.79 -11.02 48.97
C GLY A 540 -24.30 -10.78 49.20
N ASP A 541 -23.97 -10.46 50.45
CA ASP A 541 -22.70 -10.84 51.10
C ASP A 541 -22.41 -12.33 50.86
N GLU A 542 -21.17 -12.68 50.51
CA GLU A 542 -20.51 -13.87 51.05
C GLU A 542 -18.97 -13.74 50.94
N ASP A 543 -18.34 -13.80 52.11
CA ASP A 543 -16.90 -13.80 52.39
C ASP A 543 -16.15 -14.84 51.55
N CYS A 544 -15.03 -14.43 50.94
CA CYS A 544 -14.03 -15.33 50.38
C CYS A 544 -12.71 -15.21 51.16
N SER A 545 -12.69 -15.81 52.34
CA SER A 545 -11.48 -16.22 53.02
C SER A 545 -11.62 -17.69 53.45
N ASP A 546 -11.25 -18.62 52.57
CA ASP A 546 -10.65 -19.94 52.86
C ASP A 546 -10.89 -20.92 51.70
N LEU A 547 -9.86 -21.14 50.89
CA LEU A 547 -9.79 -22.29 49.98
C LEU A 547 -8.49 -23.05 50.26
N THR A 548 -8.52 -23.84 51.33
CA THR A 548 -7.64 -25.01 51.46
C THR A 548 -8.35 -26.23 50.90
N ALA A 549 -7.64 -26.96 50.04
CA ALA A 549 -8.13 -28.05 49.21
C ALA A 549 -8.74 -29.21 50.01
N GLN A 550 -9.83 -29.81 49.48
CA GLN A 550 -10.32 -31.12 49.94
C GLN A 550 -10.32 -32.18 48.82
N PRO A 551 -9.80 -33.41 49.10
CA PRO A 551 -9.47 -34.43 48.09
C PRO A 551 -10.65 -35.27 47.54
N TRP A 552 -11.91 -34.95 47.88
CA TRP A 552 -13.07 -35.73 47.41
C TRP A 552 -13.58 -35.30 46.01
N PHE A 553 -13.23 -34.11 45.54
CA PHE A 553 -13.68 -33.57 44.25
C PHE A 553 -13.06 -34.31 43.04
N PHE A 554 -11.82 -34.78 43.17
CA PHE A 554 -11.14 -35.57 42.13
C PHE A 554 -11.69 -37.00 41.99
N ALA A 555 -12.19 -37.59 43.08
CA ALA A 555 -12.80 -38.93 43.03
C ALA A 555 -14.11 -38.93 42.22
N LEU A 556 -14.89 -37.84 42.29
CA LEU A 556 -16.17 -37.70 41.58
C LEU A 556 -15.97 -37.55 40.06
N ILE A 557 -14.96 -36.77 39.66
CA ILE A 557 -14.62 -36.56 38.24
C ILE A 557 -14.09 -37.85 37.60
N THR A 558 -13.29 -38.62 38.34
CA THR A 558 -12.72 -39.88 37.83
C THR A 558 -13.81 -40.95 37.63
N LEU A 559 -14.81 -41.00 38.51
CA LEU A 559 -15.98 -41.88 38.37
C LEU A 559 -16.89 -41.50 37.18
N LEU A 560 -17.06 -40.19 36.93
CA LEU A 560 -17.84 -39.69 35.80
C LEU A 560 -17.17 -39.99 34.45
N VAL A 561 -15.85 -39.87 34.35
CA VAL A 561 -15.09 -40.19 33.13
C VAL A 561 -15.10 -41.70 32.85
N ALA A 562 -15.00 -42.54 33.89
CA ALA A 562 -15.07 -44.00 33.73
C ALA A 562 -16.46 -44.47 33.24
N ALA A 563 -17.54 -43.83 33.72
CA ALA A 563 -18.90 -44.14 33.28
C ALA A 563 -19.15 -43.76 31.80
N VAL A 564 -18.60 -42.63 31.35
CA VAL A 564 -18.69 -42.18 29.94
C VAL A 564 -17.89 -43.09 29.02
N CYS A 565 -16.70 -43.54 29.42
CA CYS A 565 -15.89 -44.47 28.62
C CYS A 565 -16.53 -45.87 28.49
N LEU A 566 -17.21 -46.36 29.54
CA LEU A 566 -17.94 -47.64 29.49
C LEU A 566 -19.20 -47.56 28.59
N LEU A 567 -19.88 -46.41 28.55
CA LEU A 567 -21.01 -46.16 27.66
C LEU A 567 -20.58 -46.08 26.18
N ILE A 568 -19.43 -45.46 25.90
CA ILE A 568 -18.88 -45.36 24.53
C ILE A 568 -18.33 -46.73 24.06
N GLY A 569 -17.72 -47.51 24.95
CA GLY A 569 -17.25 -48.86 24.65
C GLY A 569 -18.39 -49.85 24.30
N ALA A 570 -19.54 -49.73 24.96
CA ALA A 570 -20.73 -50.55 24.66
C ALA A 570 -21.43 -50.14 23.34
N LEU A 571 -21.34 -48.86 22.96
CA LEU A 571 -21.85 -48.33 21.69
C LEU A 571 -20.98 -48.69 20.48
N LEU A 572 -19.67 -48.89 20.67
CA LEU A 572 -18.75 -49.29 19.59
C LEU A 572 -18.69 -50.81 19.38
N ALA A 573 -19.08 -51.61 20.38
CA ALA A 573 -19.17 -53.07 20.25
C ALA A 573 -20.46 -53.56 19.55
N SER A 574 -21.43 -52.68 19.28
CA SER A 574 -22.67 -52.98 18.54
C SER A 574 -22.61 -52.71 17.03
N TYR A 575 -21.50 -52.15 16.53
CA TYR A 575 -21.22 -51.97 15.11
C TYR A 575 -19.98 -52.76 14.70
N GLY A 576 -20.14 -54.07 14.51
CA GLY A 576 -19.07 -54.96 14.07
C GLY A 576 -18.62 -54.71 12.62
N VAL A 577 -17.30 -54.68 12.41
CA VAL A 577 -16.64 -54.65 11.09
C VAL A 577 -16.05 -56.03 10.80
N PHE A 578 -16.27 -56.59 9.60
CA PHE A 578 -15.26 -57.44 8.92
C PHE A 578 -15.46 -57.52 7.38
N ALA A 579 -14.40 -57.10 6.66
CA ALA A 579 -13.79 -57.63 5.42
C ALA A 579 -14.55 -57.77 4.06
N CYS A 580 -14.19 -56.87 3.12
CA CYS A 580 -13.55 -57.07 1.79
C CYS A 580 -13.90 -58.30 0.88
N LYS A 581 -14.63 -58.09 -0.24
CA LYS A 581 -14.26 -58.44 -1.66
C LYS A 581 -15.43 -58.27 -2.69
N LYS A 582 -15.09 -57.69 -3.86
CA LYS A 582 -15.66 -57.78 -5.24
C LYS A 582 -17.19 -57.87 -5.47
N SER A 583 -17.76 -56.88 -6.18
CA SER A 583 -18.44 -56.99 -7.50
C SER A 583 -19.28 -55.74 -7.87
N LYS A 584 -19.31 -55.35 -9.15
CA LYS A 584 -20.33 -54.47 -9.80
C LYS A 584 -21.61 -55.31 -10.09
N PRO A 585 -22.82 -54.79 -10.46
CA PRO A 585 -23.15 -53.48 -11.09
C PRO A 585 -24.53 -52.81 -10.73
N THR A 586 -24.84 -51.68 -11.42
CA THR A 586 -26.15 -51.03 -11.77
C THR A 586 -27.05 -50.40 -10.66
N VAL A 587 -27.84 -49.33 -10.80
CA VAL A 587 -28.07 -48.11 -11.66
C VAL A 587 -29.27 -47.39 -11.00
N ALA A 588 -29.31 -46.04 -11.08
CA ALA A 588 -30.43 -45.07 -10.89
C ALA A 588 -30.05 -44.03 -9.81
N GLY A 589 -29.95 -42.72 -10.05
CA GLY A 589 -30.57 -41.85 -11.04
C GLY A 589 -31.32 -40.76 -10.27
N VAL A 590 -30.68 -39.63 -9.95
CA VAL A 590 -31.35 -38.37 -9.57
C VAL A 590 -30.49 -37.18 -10.02
N ASP A 591 -31.17 -36.29 -10.74
CA ASP A 591 -30.77 -35.05 -11.42
C ASP A 591 -30.72 -33.86 -10.44
N PRO A 592 -29.67 -33.01 -10.42
CA PRO A 592 -29.64 -31.78 -9.64
C PRO A 592 -30.08 -30.59 -10.49
N SER A 593 -31.37 -30.53 -10.83
CA SER A 593 -32.02 -29.35 -11.38
C SER A 593 -33.31 -29.09 -10.59
N ASN A 594 -33.19 -28.44 -9.43
CA ASN A 594 -34.28 -27.74 -8.73
C ASN A 594 -33.76 -27.14 -7.42
N PHE A 595 -33.14 -25.96 -7.47
CA PHE A 595 -33.11 -25.04 -6.34
C PHE A 595 -33.04 -23.59 -6.85
N LEU A 596 -34.09 -23.20 -7.58
CA LEU A 596 -34.48 -21.81 -7.78
C LEU A 596 -36.00 -21.79 -7.74
N GLU A 597 -36.57 -21.32 -6.63
CA GLU A 597 -37.66 -20.32 -6.60
C GLU A 597 -38.28 -20.20 -5.20
N ASN A 598 -38.48 -18.93 -4.82
CA ASN A 598 -39.38 -18.41 -3.79
C ASN A 598 -38.99 -18.63 -2.32
N GLN A 599 -38.62 -17.53 -1.63
CA GLN A 599 -39.60 -16.70 -0.91
C GLN A 599 -39.06 -15.29 -0.64
N ASN A 600 -39.94 -14.32 -0.83
CA ASN A 600 -39.76 -12.86 -0.84
C ASN A 600 -39.75 -12.26 0.60
N PRO A 601 -39.54 -10.94 0.77
CA PRO A 601 -38.83 -10.35 1.90
C PRO A 601 -39.74 -9.89 3.04
N ILE A 602 -39.18 -9.77 4.24
CA ILE A 602 -39.80 -9.03 5.34
C ILE A 602 -38.92 -7.81 5.66
N ARG A 603 -39.47 -6.65 5.32
CA ARG A 603 -39.11 -5.36 5.89
C ARG A 603 -39.56 -5.32 7.35
N SER A 604 -38.67 -4.86 8.24
CA SER A 604 -38.94 -3.81 9.23
C SER A 604 -37.62 -3.28 9.76
#